data_AF-A0A667XLI1-F1
#
_entry.id   AF-A0A667XLI1-F1
#
_cell.length_a   1.000
_cell.length_b   1.000
_cell.length_c   1.000
_cell.angle_alpha   90.00
_cell.angle_beta   90.00
_cell.angle_gamma   90.00
#
_symmetry.space_group_name_H-M   'P 1'
#
loop_
_entity.id
_entity.type
_entity.pdbx_description
1 polymer ?
#
loop_
_entity_poly.entity_id
_entity_poly.type
_entity_poly.pdbx_seq_one_letter_code
_entity_poly.pdbx_strand_id
1 'polypeptide(L)'
;MSVSAQPGPFHFINWLTTGPHFVHAQDYYGKVLQKTSDLKSNACVAPAQPIPAFIRQALKKVHPEVTARYYGCGLVVPECLEGSRILDLGSGSGRDCYMLSQLVGESGHVTGIDMTEGQLEVARMYLDYHMQEFGYKKPNVSFVQGYIEALTEAGLEESSFDIIISNCVVNLSPDKKRVLREAYRTLKDGGELYFSDVYSSGRLPDEIKNHKVLWGECIGGALWWEDLLLLAEQVGFSPPRLVTASLITVDNKELQDILGEFKFVSATYRLFKVPKGSTKACQVIYNGSITGVEDSFHFDSQYTFKVDDVVQVDDEVASILSHSRFAEEFTFQPPGAPCEPCRVKPKVSVL
;
A
#
# COMPACT_ATOMS: atom_id res chain seq x y z
N MET A 1 -43.09 -13.40 23.25
CA MET A 1 -41.64 -13.29 23.54
C MET A 1 -40.90 -13.90 22.37
N SER A 2 -40.62 -13.10 21.33
CA SER A 2 -39.85 -13.53 20.17
C SER A 2 -38.38 -13.20 20.43
N VAL A 3 -37.58 -14.22 20.72
CA VAL A 3 -36.12 -14.09 20.78
C VAL A 3 -35.63 -14.01 19.34
N SER A 4 -35.19 -12.82 18.92
CA SER A 4 -34.44 -12.66 17.67
C SER A 4 -33.08 -13.34 17.85
N ALA A 5 -32.86 -14.45 17.15
CA ALA A 5 -31.54 -15.04 17.04
C ALA A 5 -30.66 -14.07 16.25
N GLN A 6 -29.68 -13.45 16.90
CA GLN A 6 -28.58 -12.81 16.18
C GLN A 6 -27.74 -13.91 15.51
N PRO A 7 -27.37 -13.77 14.23
CA PRO A 7 -26.49 -14.73 13.58
C PRO A 7 -25.10 -14.66 14.23
N GLY A 8 -24.64 -15.79 14.75
CA GLY A 8 -23.28 -15.92 15.31
C GLY A 8 -22.19 -15.78 14.25
N PRO A 9 -20.93 -15.55 14.67
CA PRO A 9 -19.80 -15.22 13.78
C PRO A 9 -19.53 -16.27 12.68
N PHE A 10 -19.90 -17.53 12.91
CA PHE A 10 -19.66 -18.62 11.95
C PHE A 10 -20.51 -18.55 10.67
N HIS A 11 -21.71 -17.97 10.69
CA HIS A 11 -22.53 -17.84 9.47
C HIS A 11 -22.03 -16.73 8.53
N PHE A 12 -21.31 -15.74 9.07
CA PHE A 12 -20.83 -14.57 8.33
C PHE A 12 -19.58 -14.89 7.50
N ILE A 13 -18.66 -15.69 8.06
CA ILE A 13 -17.46 -16.17 7.38
C ILE A 13 -17.83 -16.99 6.14
N ASN A 14 -18.84 -17.86 6.23
CA ASN A 14 -19.29 -18.67 5.09
C ASN A 14 -19.85 -17.84 3.93
N TRP A 15 -20.43 -16.66 4.18
CA TRP A 15 -20.91 -15.79 3.10
C TRP A 15 -19.75 -15.09 2.38
N LEU A 16 -18.71 -14.67 3.11
CA LEU A 16 -17.50 -14.08 2.53
C LEU A 16 -16.73 -15.09 1.66
N THR A 17 -16.67 -16.37 2.05
CA THR A 17 -15.88 -17.38 1.33
C THR A 17 -16.60 -18.02 0.14
N THR A 18 -17.91 -17.82 -0.02
CA THR A 18 -18.73 -18.53 -1.04
C THR A 18 -19.19 -17.66 -2.21
N GLY A 19 -18.86 -16.36 -2.23
CA GLY A 19 -19.11 -15.50 -3.38
C GLY A 19 -18.33 -15.95 -4.61
N PRO A 20 -18.91 -15.97 -5.83
CA PRO A 20 -18.26 -16.50 -7.03
C PRO A 20 -16.90 -15.84 -7.31
N HIS A 21 -16.75 -14.54 -7.03
CA HIS A 21 -15.50 -13.82 -7.24
C HIS A 21 -14.37 -14.22 -6.27
N PHE A 22 -14.67 -14.61 -5.03
CA PHE A 22 -13.65 -15.02 -4.04
C PHE A 22 -13.01 -16.36 -4.39
N VAL A 23 -13.85 -17.34 -4.72
CA VAL A 23 -13.39 -18.67 -5.16
C VAL A 23 -12.54 -18.54 -6.42
N HIS A 24 -12.93 -17.67 -7.35
CA HIS A 24 -12.16 -17.40 -8.56
C HIS A 24 -10.80 -16.75 -8.27
N ALA A 25 -10.71 -15.80 -7.32
CA ALA A 25 -9.44 -15.17 -6.95
C ALA A 25 -8.45 -16.20 -6.38
N GLN A 26 -8.88 -16.95 -5.35
CA GLN A 26 -8.03 -17.91 -4.66
C GLN A 26 -7.59 -19.04 -5.59
N ASP A 27 -8.48 -19.57 -6.42
CA ASP A 27 -8.12 -20.61 -7.39
C ASP A 27 -7.22 -20.08 -8.50
N TYR A 28 -7.45 -18.85 -9.01
CA TYR A 28 -6.63 -18.28 -10.07
C TYR A 28 -5.18 -18.04 -9.61
N TYR A 29 -5.00 -17.34 -8.48
CA TYR A 29 -3.66 -17.04 -7.95
C TYR A 29 -3.02 -18.25 -7.23
N GLY A 30 -3.82 -19.18 -6.72
CA GLY A 30 -3.35 -20.37 -6.02
C GLY A 30 -3.05 -21.58 -6.91
N LYS A 31 -3.68 -21.68 -8.10
CA LYS A 31 -3.55 -22.87 -8.98
C LYS A 31 -3.22 -22.53 -10.44
N VAL A 32 -3.74 -21.44 -10.98
CA VAL A 32 -3.67 -21.14 -12.43
C VAL A 32 -2.44 -20.32 -12.79
N LEU A 33 -2.13 -19.27 -12.04
CA LEU A 33 -0.92 -18.47 -12.24
C LEU A 33 0.30 -19.22 -11.72
N GLN A 34 1.24 -19.51 -12.61
CA GLN A 34 2.52 -20.15 -12.27
C GLN A 34 3.70 -19.20 -12.51
N LYS A 35 3.59 -18.20 -13.41
CA LYS A 35 4.61 -17.18 -13.70
C LYS A 35 4.01 -15.83 -14.13
N THR A 36 4.69 -14.71 -13.86
CA THR A 36 4.28 -13.35 -14.28
C THR A 36 4.19 -13.18 -15.81
N SER A 37 4.89 -14.02 -16.58
CA SER A 37 4.84 -14.03 -18.05
C SER A 37 3.49 -14.47 -18.63
N ASP A 38 2.58 -14.97 -17.80
CA ASP A 38 1.27 -15.46 -18.23
C ASP A 38 0.25 -14.30 -18.44
N LEU A 39 0.62 -13.07 -18.07
CA LEU A 39 -0.20 -11.86 -18.22
C LEU A 39 -0.22 -11.34 -19.67
N LYS A 40 -1.39 -10.92 -20.14
CA LYS A 40 -1.68 -10.48 -21.53
C LYS A 40 -1.81 -8.97 -21.69
N SER A 41 -1.68 -8.20 -20.61
CA SER A 41 -1.68 -6.74 -20.63
C SER A 41 -0.38 -6.16 -20.07
N ASN A 42 -0.16 -4.87 -20.33
CA ASN A 42 0.92 -4.12 -19.70
C ASN A 42 0.52 -3.57 -18.31
N ALA A 43 -0.63 -4.01 -17.76
CA ALA A 43 -1.09 -3.59 -16.42
C ALA A 43 -0.03 -3.87 -15.34
N CYS A 44 0.88 -4.81 -15.62
CA CYS A 44 1.97 -5.21 -14.74
C CYS A 44 3.37 -4.83 -15.25
N VAL A 45 3.51 -3.59 -15.72
CA VAL A 45 4.80 -3.04 -16.15
C VAL A 45 5.53 -2.29 -15.01
N ALA A 46 6.86 -2.39 -15.09
CA ALA A 46 7.88 -1.77 -14.25
C ALA A 46 7.57 -0.33 -13.78
N PRO A 47 8.08 0.05 -12.59
CA PRO A 47 7.81 1.36 -11.98
C PRO A 47 8.17 2.52 -12.91
N ALA A 48 7.37 3.59 -12.85
CA ALA A 48 7.55 4.82 -13.63
C ALA A 48 8.90 5.52 -13.39
N GLN A 49 9.59 5.17 -12.29
CA GLN A 49 10.89 5.69 -11.91
C GLN A 49 11.88 4.55 -11.65
N PRO A 50 13.20 4.75 -11.89
CA PRO A 50 14.21 3.77 -11.55
C PRO A 50 14.18 3.49 -10.04
N ILE A 51 14.04 2.21 -9.67
CA ILE A 51 14.03 1.78 -8.27
C ILE A 51 15.32 2.26 -7.58
N PRO A 52 15.27 3.01 -6.47
CA PRO A 52 16.45 3.47 -5.75
C PRO A 52 17.47 2.37 -5.43
N ALA A 53 18.75 2.73 -5.39
CA ALA A 53 19.84 1.77 -5.24
C ALA A 53 19.74 0.92 -3.97
N PHE A 54 19.35 1.53 -2.84
CA PHE A 54 19.20 0.84 -1.56
C PHE A 54 18.06 -0.20 -1.60
N ILE A 55 16.93 0.12 -2.24
CA ILE A 55 15.82 -0.83 -2.45
C ILE A 55 16.27 -1.99 -3.35
N ARG A 56 16.99 -1.70 -4.44
CA ARG A 56 17.56 -2.76 -5.31
C ARG A 56 18.53 -3.67 -4.55
N GLN A 57 19.30 -3.13 -3.62
CA GLN A 57 20.20 -3.92 -2.78
C GLN A 57 19.43 -4.78 -1.79
N ALA A 58 18.38 -4.26 -1.17
CA ALA A 58 17.50 -5.02 -0.28
C ALA A 58 16.83 -6.20 -1.03
N LEU A 59 16.30 -5.96 -2.23
CA LEU A 59 15.69 -7.00 -3.07
C LEU A 59 16.67 -8.11 -3.47
N LYS A 60 17.93 -7.78 -3.73
CA LYS A 60 18.95 -8.78 -4.08
C LYS A 60 19.24 -9.77 -2.96
N LYS A 61 18.96 -9.41 -1.72
CA LYS A 61 19.13 -10.27 -0.54
C LYS A 61 17.90 -11.12 -0.23
N VAL A 62 16.80 -10.93 -0.96
CA VAL A 62 15.61 -11.78 -0.84
C VAL A 62 15.86 -13.11 -1.54
N HIS A 63 15.52 -14.21 -0.87
CA HIS A 63 15.74 -15.56 -1.38
C HIS A 63 15.11 -15.72 -2.78
N PRO A 64 15.81 -16.35 -3.75
CA PRO A 64 15.31 -16.49 -5.11
C PRO A 64 13.96 -17.21 -5.22
N GLU A 65 13.68 -18.21 -4.37
CA GLU A 65 12.38 -18.90 -4.42
C GLU A 65 11.22 -18.02 -3.94
N VAL A 66 11.46 -17.16 -2.94
CA VAL A 66 10.47 -16.16 -2.53
C VAL A 66 10.19 -15.20 -3.69
N THR A 67 11.23 -14.73 -4.36
CA THR A 67 11.09 -13.80 -5.50
C THR A 67 10.41 -14.46 -6.71
N ALA A 68 10.70 -15.74 -6.98
CA ALA A 68 10.18 -16.45 -8.15
C ALA A 68 8.67 -16.71 -8.10
N ARG A 69 8.07 -16.73 -6.91
CA ARG A 69 6.62 -16.90 -6.70
C ARG A 69 5.87 -15.57 -6.49
N TYR A 70 6.51 -14.44 -6.78
CA TYR A 70 5.90 -13.13 -6.70
C TYR A 70 5.07 -12.82 -7.94
N TYR A 71 3.82 -12.41 -7.73
CA TYR A 71 2.86 -12.10 -8.82
C TYR A 71 2.46 -10.62 -8.88
N GLY A 72 3.15 -9.74 -8.15
CA GLY A 72 2.85 -8.31 -8.16
C GLY A 72 3.40 -7.58 -9.39
N CYS A 73 2.78 -6.44 -9.66
CA CYS A 73 2.94 -5.66 -10.89
C CYS A 73 3.96 -4.51 -10.75
N GLY A 74 4.68 -4.44 -9.62
CA GLY A 74 5.61 -3.36 -9.32
C GLY A 74 6.26 -3.47 -7.94
N LEU A 75 6.64 -2.32 -7.38
CA LEU A 75 7.12 -2.16 -6.01
C LEU A 75 6.34 -1.02 -5.36
N VAL A 76 5.83 -1.26 -4.17
CA VAL A 76 5.12 -0.26 -3.38
C VAL A 76 5.94 -0.04 -2.11
N VAL A 77 6.74 1.02 -2.12
CA VAL A 77 7.67 1.35 -1.04
C VAL A 77 7.47 2.81 -0.67
N PRO A 78 6.78 3.11 0.44
CA PRO A 78 6.70 4.47 0.94
C PRO A 78 8.05 4.93 1.50
N GLU A 79 8.19 6.23 1.69
CA GLU A 79 9.37 6.85 2.31
C GLU A 79 9.25 6.85 3.85
N CYS A 80 10.34 7.17 4.55
CA CYS A 80 10.37 7.32 6.02
C CYS A 80 9.91 6.03 6.72
N LEU A 81 10.67 4.94 6.57
CA LEU A 81 10.26 3.59 7.00
C LEU A 81 10.93 3.14 8.29
N GLU A 82 12.03 3.76 8.68
CA GLU A 82 12.87 3.34 9.80
C GLU A 82 12.03 3.21 11.08
N GLY A 83 12.12 2.05 11.74
CA GLY A 83 11.38 1.73 12.97
C GLY A 83 9.87 1.52 12.80
N SER A 84 9.33 1.62 11.59
CA SER A 84 7.88 1.50 11.36
C SER A 84 7.37 0.07 11.48
N ARG A 85 6.11 -0.07 11.91
CA ARG A 85 5.34 -1.31 11.82
C ARG A 85 4.51 -1.28 10.55
N ILE A 86 4.82 -2.17 9.61
CA ILE A 86 4.19 -2.24 8.29
C ILE A 86 3.30 -3.47 8.20
N LEU A 87 2.10 -3.32 7.61
CA LEU A 87 1.27 -4.43 7.15
C LEU A 87 1.27 -4.47 5.62
N ASP A 88 1.55 -5.63 5.04
CA ASP A 88 1.49 -5.89 3.60
C ASP A 88 0.27 -6.74 3.27
N LEU A 89 -0.71 -6.12 2.58
CA LEU A 89 -1.94 -6.77 2.17
C LEU A 89 -1.73 -7.58 0.89
N GLY A 90 -1.94 -8.89 0.96
CA GLY A 90 -1.70 -9.79 -0.17
C GLY A 90 -0.21 -10.08 -0.36
N SER A 91 0.48 -10.38 0.74
CA SER A 91 1.95 -10.49 0.77
C SER A 91 2.52 -11.63 -0.07
N GLY A 92 1.70 -12.59 -0.50
CA GLY A 92 2.13 -13.77 -1.25
C GLY A 92 3.25 -14.52 -0.56
N SER A 93 4.32 -14.82 -1.31
CA SER A 93 5.53 -15.47 -0.81
C SER A 93 6.40 -14.58 0.09
N GLY A 94 6.05 -13.30 0.28
CA GLY A 94 6.72 -12.38 1.19
C GLY A 94 7.87 -11.56 0.59
N ARG A 95 8.00 -11.45 -0.74
CA ARG A 95 9.08 -10.68 -1.39
C ARG A 95 9.18 -9.25 -0.84
N ASP A 96 8.05 -8.53 -0.86
CA ASP A 96 8.02 -7.13 -0.44
C ASP A 96 8.18 -7.04 1.09
N CYS A 97 7.63 -7.99 1.85
CA CYS A 97 7.84 -8.11 3.30
C CYS A 97 9.32 -8.23 3.70
N TYR A 98 10.09 -9.11 3.04
CA TYR A 98 11.52 -9.30 3.35
C TYR A 98 12.40 -8.14 2.88
N MET A 99 12.04 -7.49 1.78
CA MET A 99 12.67 -6.24 1.38
C MET A 99 12.41 -5.15 2.43
N LEU A 100 11.15 -4.95 2.83
CA LEU A 100 10.76 -3.92 3.80
C LEU A 100 11.34 -4.20 5.19
N SER A 101 11.46 -5.46 5.59
CA SER A 101 12.13 -5.89 6.84
C SER A 101 13.53 -5.30 6.99
N GLN A 102 14.27 -5.14 5.89
CA GLN A 102 15.58 -4.48 5.89
C GLN A 102 15.47 -2.95 5.99
N LEU A 103 14.47 -2.36 5.33
CA LEU A 103 14.29 -0.91 5.27
C LEU A 103 13.76 -0.33 6.58
N VAL A 104 12.88 -1.05 7.28
CA VAL A 104 12.40 -0.66 8.61
C VAL A 104 13.45 -0.90 9.70
N GLY A 105 14.44 -1.75 9.44
CA GLY A 105 15.50 -2.10 10.38
C GLY A 105 15.06 -3.02 11.53
N GLU A 106 16.01 -3.39 12.41
CA GLU A 106 15.77 -4.35 13.51
C GLU A 106 14.76 -3.84 14.56
N SER A 107 14.53 -2.53 14.65
CA SER A 107 13.53 -1.93 15.54
C SER A 107 12.13 -1.84 14.95
N GLY A 108 12.00 -1.94 13.63
CA GLY A 108 10.71 -1.98 12.93
C GLY A 108 10.16 -3.40 12.85
N HIS A 109 8.99 -3.56 12.24
CA HIS A 109 8.38 -4.88 12.03
C HIS A 109 7.51 -4.92 10.78
N VAL A 110 7.52 -6.02 10.05
CA VAL A 110 6.65 -6.22 8.88
C VAL A 110 5.75 -7.43 9.07
N THR A 111 4.45 -7.23 8.91
CA THR A 111 3.47 -8.31 8.90
C THR A 111 2.94 -8.48 7.49
N GLY A 112 3.08 -9.66 6.90
CA GLY A 112 2.39 -10.02 5.67
C GLY A 112 1.09 -10.76 5.96
N ILE A 113 0.00 -10.41 5.28
CA ILE A 113 -1.24 -11.19 5.29
C ILE A 113 -1.54 -11.72 3.89
N ASP A 114 -1.91 -13.00 3.78
CA ASP A 114 -2.38 -13.61 2.54
C ASP A 114 -3.45 -14.68 2.80
N MET A 115 -4.34 -14.90 1.85
CA MET A 115 -5.36 -15.95 1.94
C MET A 115 -4.84 -17.33 1.52
N THR A 116 -3.69 -17.38 0.83
CA THR A 116 -3.16 -18.58 0.17
C THR A 116 -2.10 -19.25 1.05
N GLU A 117 -2.47 -20.36 1.71
CA GLU A 117 -1.54 -21.02 2.64
C GLU A 117 -0.25 -21.49 1.96
N GLY A 118 -0.32 -22.01 0.73
CA GLY A 118 0.88 -22.43 -0.01
C GLY A 118 1.85 -21.29 -0.34
N GLN A 119 1.40 -20.03 -0.37
CA GLN A 119 2.28 -18.87 -0.49
C GLN A 119 2.95 -18.56 0.85
N LEU A 120 2.16 -18.58 1.93
CA LEU A 120 2.66 -18.34 3.28
C LEU A 120 3.62 -19.43 3.77
N GLU A 121 3.45 -20.67 3.35
CA GLU A 121 4.40 -21.76 3.60
C GLU A 121 5.78 -21.43 3.04
N VAL A 122 5.85 -20.90 1.81
CA VAL A 122 7.12 -20.46 1.20
C VAL A 122 7.69 -19.27 1.94
N ALA A 123 6.85 -18.29 2.29
CA ALA A 123 7.27 -17.14 3.06
C ALA A 123 7.92 -17.59 4.39
N ARG A 124 7.19 -18.38 5.19
CA ARG A 124 7.66 -18.87 6.50
C ARG A 124 8.89 -19.77 6.40
N MET A 125 9.00 -20.60 5.36
CA MET A 125 10.13 -21.50 5.14
C MET A 125 11.48 -20.77 5.02
N TYR A 126 11.48 -19.55 4.47
CA TYR A 126 12.70 -18.77 4.29
C TYR A 126 12.95 -17.73 5.39
N LEU A 127 12.21 -17.77 6.49
CA LEU A 127 12.35 -16.79 7.56
C LEU A 127 13.75 -16.81 8.20
N ASP A 128 14.26 -17.98 8.58
CA ASP A 128 15.59 -18.11 9.19
C ASP A 128 16.71 -17.70 8.23
N TYR A 129 16.57 -18.03 6.95
CA TYR A 129 17.51 -17.61 5.90
C TYR A 129 17.64 -16.09 5.87
N HIS A 130 16.52 -15.37 5.80
CA HIS A 130 16.54 -13.91 5.73
C HIS A 130 17.06 -13.28 7.02
N MET A 131 16.70 -13.81 8.19
CA MET A 131 17.23 -13.26 9.45
C MET A 131 18.75 -13.43 9.55
N GLN A 132 19.29 -14.55 9.08
CA GLN A 132 20.74 -14.76 8.98
C GLN A 132 21.38 -13.81 7.95
N GLU A 133 20.81 -13.70 6.74
CA GLU A 133 21.31 -12.82 5.67
C GLU A 133 21.30 -11.33 6.08
N PHE A 134 20.31 -10.92 6.89
CA PHE A 134 20.18 -9.53 7.36
C PHE A 134 20.96 -9.29 8.65
N GLY A 135 21.43 -10.35 9.32
CA GLY A 135 22.17 -10.27 10.59
C GLY A 135 21.30 -9.97 11.82
N TYR A 136 19.99 -10.25 11.76
CA TYR A 136 19.05 -9.97 12.84
C TYR A 136 18.98 -11.13 13.83
N LYS A 137 19.01 -10.80 15.13
CA LYS A 137 18.97 -11.81 16.19
C LYS A 137 17.57 -12.37 16.42
N LYS A 138 16.55 -11.59 16.07
CA LYS A 138 15.14 -11.95 16.21
C LYS A 138 14.40 -11.61 14.92
N PRO A 139 13.39 -12.41 14.55
CA PRO A 139 12.54 -12.07 13.43
C PRO A 139 11.83 -10.74 13.63
N ASN A 140 11.99 -9.84 12.66
CA ASN A 140 11.19 -8.61 12.55
C ASN A 140 10.14 -8.72 11.42
N VAL A 141 9.82 -9.95 11.01
CA VAL A 141 8.83 -10.25 9.98
C VAL A 141 7.94 -11.40 10.43
N SER A 142 6.64 -11.33 10.15
CA SER A 142 5.65 -12.36 10.47
C SER A 142 4.60 -12.49 9.38
N PHE A 143 4.01 -13.68 9.24
CA PHE A 143 3.04 -14.00 8.19
C PHE A 143 1.75 -14.58 8.74
N VAL A 144 0.64 -13.93 8.45
CA VAL A 144 -0.70 -14.27 8.94
C VAL A 144 -1.56 -14.78 7.78
N GLN A 145 -2.26 -15.89 7.99
CA GLN A 145 -3.24 -16.36 7.03
C GLN A 145 -4.57 -15.65 7.28
N GLY A 146 -5.15 -15.05 6.24
CA GLY A 146 -6.45 -14.40 6.37
C GLY A 146 -6.87 -13.62 5.13
N TYR A 147 -8.06 -13.06 5.21
CA TYR A 147 -8.62 -12.19 4.17
C TYR A 147 -8.34 -10.73 4.50
N ILE A 148 -8.01 -9.94 3.49
CA ILE A 148 -7.73 -8.50 3.65
C ILE A 148 -8.97 -7.70 4.06
N GLU A 149 -10.16 -8.28 3.88
CA GLU A 149 -11.45 -7.79 4.35
C GLU A 149 -11.70 -8.07 5.84
N ALA A 150 -10.87 -8.86 6.51
CA ALA A 150 -11.13 -9.37 7.85
C ALA A 150 -9.86 -9.38 8.72
N LEU A 151 -9.11 -8.28 8.70
CA LEU A 151 -7.80 -8.15 9.36
C LEU A 151 -7.85 -8.47 10.86
N THR A 152 -8.84 -7.96 11.61
CA THR A 152 -8.88 -8.27 13.05
C THR A 152 -9.38 -9.67 13.33
N GLU A 153 -10.23 -10.23 12.47
CA GLU A 153 -10.66 -11.64 12.59
C GLU A 153 -9.45 -12.58 12.36
N ALA A 154 -8.51 -12.16 11.50
CA ALA A 154 -7.22 -12.82 11.32
C ALA A 154 -6.23 -12.57 12.49
N GLY A 155 -6.65 -11.84 13.53
CA GLY A 155 -5.87 -11.61 14.74
C GLY A 155 -4.96 -10.38 14.70
N LEU A 156 -5.11 -9.49 13.72
CA LEU A 156 -4.37 -8.23 13.70
C LEU A 156 -4.98 -7.22 14.67
N GLU A 157 -4.13 -6.57 15.45
CA GLU A 157 -4.55 -5.60 16.47
C GLU A 157 -4.98 -4.27 15.85
N GLU A 158 -6.00 -3.64 16.44
CA GLU A 158 -6.41 -2.29 16.08
C GLU A 158 -5.32 -1.26 16.44
N SER A 159 -5.20 -0.18 15.66
CA SER A 159 -4.23 0.89 15.91
C SER A 159 -2.80 0.41 16.17
N SER A 160 -2.32 -0.55 15.39
CA SER A 160 -1.03 -1.24 15.63
C SER A 160 0.00 -1.02 14.51
N PHE A 161 -0.43 -0.57 13.33
CA PHE A 161 0.45 -0.32 12.18
C PHE A 161 0.62 1.16 11.91
N ASP A 162 1.86 1.54 11.57
CA ASP A 162 2.20 2.90 11.12
C ASP A 162 1.88 3.05 9.62
N ILE A 163 2.11 1.97 8.87
CA ILE A 163 1.94 1.94 7.42
C ILE A 163 1.24 0.64 7.02
N ILE A 164 0.27 0.73 6.12
CA ILE A 164 -0.29 -0.40 5.39
C ILE A 164 0.07 -0.21 3.93
N ILE A 165 0.62 -1.23 3.30
CA ILE A 165 0.86 -1.26 1.87
C ILE A 165 0.02 -2.31 1.17
N SER A 166 -0.18 -2.11 -0.12
CA SER A 166 -0.80 -3.09 -0.99
C SER A 166 -0.40 -2.85 -2.44
N ASN A 167 -0.19 -3.93 -3.19
CA ASN A 167 0.13 -3.88 -4.61
C ASN A 167 -0.85 -4.73 -5.42
N CYS A 168 -1.79 -4.10 -6.11
CA CYS A 168 -2.76 -4.70 -7.04
C CYS A 168 -3.69 -5.78 -6.45
N VAL A 169 -3.93 -5.80 -5.13
CA VAL A 169 -4.84 -6.78 -4.52
C VAL A 169 -6.17 -6.19 -4.04
N VAL A 170 -6.25 -4.88 -3.79
CA VAL A 170 -7.51 -4.26 -3.31
C VAL A 170 -8.62 -4.40 -4.36
N ASN A 171 -8.27 -4.31 -5.64
CA ASN A 171 -9.24 -4.49 -6.72
C ASN A 171 -9.77 -5.91 -6.90
N LEU A 172 -9.04 -6.91 -6.41
CA LEU A 172 -9.48 -8.30 -6.40
C LEU A 172 -10.54 -8.53 -5.31
N SER A 173 -10.60 -7.65 -4.30
CA SER A 173 -11.65 -7.67 -3.30
C SER A 173 -13.00 -7.30 -3.90
N PRO A 174 -14.06 -8.07 -3.61
CA PRO A 174 -15.43 -7.71 -3.95
C PRO A 174 -16.04 -6.69 -2.98
N ASP A 175 -15.43 -6.46 -1.80
CA ASP A 175 -15.86 -5.45 -0.83
C ASP A 175 -14.69 -4.51 -0.45
N LYS A 176 -14.32 -3.67 -1.42
CA LYS A 176 -13.29 -2.64 -1.28
C LYS A 176 -13.54 -1.72 -0.09
N LYS A 177 -14.80 -1.41 0.23
CA LYS A 177 -15.16 -0.57 1.38
C LYS A 177 -14.76 -1.24 2.69
N ARG A 178 -14.95 -2.56 2.79
CA ARG A 178 -14.54 -3.34 3.96
C ARG A 178 -13.03 -3.43 4.09
N VAL A 179 -12.29 -3.64 2.98
CA VAL A 179 -10.81 -3.57 3.00
C VAL A 179 -10.33 -2.23 3.56
N LEU A 180 -10.83 -1.11 3.02
CA LEU A 180 -10.46 0.22 3.50
C LEU A 180 -10.83 0.42 4.98
N ARG A 181 -11.99 -0.06 5.42
CA ARG A 181 -12.40 0.03 6.83
C ARG A 181 -11.46 -0.75 7.76
N GLU A 182 -11.07 -1.96 7.38
CA GLU A 182 -10.13 -2.76 8.17
C GLU A 182 -8.74 -2.13 8.21
N ALA A 183 -8.27 -1.62 7.07
CA ALA A 183 -7.02 -0.87 7.01
C ALA A 183 -7.06 0.35 7.96
N TYR A 184 -8.14 1.15 7.90
CA TYR A 184 -8.32 2.29 8.80
C TYR A 184 -8.32 1.89 10.27
N ARG A 185 -8.97 0.78 10.62
CA ARG A 185 -9.08 0.29 12.00
C ARG A 185 -7.74 -0.19 12.57
N THR A 186 -6.93 -0.84 11.75
CA THR A 186 -5.63 -1.39 12.14
C THR A 186 -4.49 -0.36 12.09
N LEU A 187 -4.65 0.74 11.34
CA LEU A 187 -3.75 1.88 11.37
C LEU A 187 -3.83 2.64 12.70
N LYS A 188 -2.66 3.03 13.21
CA LYS A 188 -2.53 4.06 14.26
C LYS A 188 -3.06 5.40 13.76
N ASP A 189 -3.40 6.29 14.68
CA ASP A 189 -3.60 7.69 14.35
C ASP A 189 -2.27 8.26 13.81
N GLY A 190 -2.35 9.03 12.72
CA GLY A 190 -1.18 9.44 11.92
C GLY A 190 -0.72 8.41 10.89
N GLY A 191 -1.27 7.20 10.92
CA GLY A 191 -0.87 6.10 10.04
C GLY A 191 -1.31 6.28 8.59
N GLU A 192 -0.66 5.56 7.69
CA GLU A 192 -0.81 5.71 6.24
C GLU A 192 -1.19 4.39 5.56
N LEU A 193 -2.21 4.42 4.69
CA LEU A 193 -2.41 3.42 3.65
C LEU A 193 -1.76 3.92 2.35
N TYR A 194 -0.68 3.26 1.92
CA TYR A 194 0.10 3.59 0.72
C TYR A 194 0.03 2.41 -0.26
N PHE A 195 -0.75 2.54 -1.33
CA PHE A 195 -1.03 1.39 -2.19
C PHE A 195 -1.09 1.76 -3.66
N SER A 196 -0.76 0.78 -4.51
CA SER A 196 -0.87 0.89 -5.96
C SER A 196 -1.90 -0.09 -6.48
N ASP A 197 -2.78 0.38 -7.37
CA ASP A 197 -3.79 -0.46 -8.01
C ASP A 197 -4.22 0.11 -9.37
N VAL A 198 -5.04 -0.64 -10.10
CA VAL A 198 -5.62 -0.23 -11.39
C VAL A 198 -6.88 0.62 -11.19
N TYR A 199 -6.94 1.77 -11.86
CA TYR A 199 -8.12 2.63 -11.82
C TYR A 199 -8.66 2.88 -13.21
N SER A 200 -9.99 2.93 -13.32
CA SER A 200 -10.69 3.21 -14.57
C SER A 200 -11.15 4.66 -14.65
N SER A 201 -11.34 5.16 -15.86
CA SER A 201 -11.90 6.50 -16.13
C SER A 201 -13.40 6.63 -15.83
N GLY A 202 -14.07 5.54 -15.45
CA GLY A 202 -15.50 5.52 -15.11
C GLY A 202 -15.93 4.16 -14.56
N ARG A 203 -17.18 4.07 -14.07
CA ARG A 203 -17.73 2.80 -13.56
C ARG A 203 -17.88 1.77 -14.68
N LEU A 204 -17.24 0.62 -14.51
CA LEU A 204 -17.24 -0.44 -15.51
C LEU A 204 -18.61 -1.13 -15.60
N PRO A 205 -19.10 -1.44 -16.82
CA PRO A 205 -20.28 -2.26 -17.02
C PRO A 205 -20.03 -3.73 -16.61
N ASP A 206 -21.11 -4.46 -16.38
CA ASP A 206 -21.04 -5.86 -15.93
C ASP A 206 -20.35 -6.79 -16.94
N GLU A 207 -20.39 -6.45 -18.22
CA GLU A 207 -19.67 -7.17 -19.28
C GLU A 207 -18.16 -7.18 -19.02
N ILE A 208 -17.56 -6.02 -18.69
CA ILE A 208 -16.14 -5.90 -18.36
C ILE A 208 -15.83 -6.56 -17.01
N LYS A 209 -16.68 -6.34 -15.99
CA LYS A 209 -16.47 -6.86 -14.63
C LYS A 209 -16.45 -8.39 -14.56
N ASN A 210 -17.31 -9.03 -15.36
CA ASN A 210 -17.46 -10.49 -15.36
C ASN A 210 -16.57 -11.17 -16.41
N HIS A 211 -15.83 -10.41 -17.21
CA HIS A 211 -14.93 -10.97 -18.21
C HIS A 211 -13.69 -11.58 -17.54
N LYS A 212 -13.59 -12.91 -17.53
CA LYS A 212 -12.56 -13.67 -16.78
C LYS A 212 -11.13 -13.21 -17.06
N VAL A 213 -10.77 -12.94 -18.31
CA VAL A 213 -9.42 -12.48 -18.68
C VAL A 213 -9.14 -11.10 -18.09
N LEU A 214 -10.00 -10.10 -18.36
CA LEU A 214 -9.87 -8.75 -17.83
C LEU A 214 -9.85 -8.74 -16.30
N TRP A 215 -10.65 -9.59 -15.65
CA TRP A 215 -10.62 -9.73 -14.19
C TRP A 215 -9.26 -10.25 -13.69
N GLY A 216 -8.70 -11.29 -14.33
CA GLY A 216 -7.38 -11.82 -14.01
C GLY A 216 -6.21 -10.86 -14.31
N GLU A 217 -6.41 -9.88 -15.19
CA GLU A 217 -5.46 -8.79 -15.48
C GLU A 217 -5.66 -7.56 -14.55
N CYS A 218 -6.42 -7.69 -13.47
CA CYS A 218 -6.80 -6.61 -12.54
C CYS A 218 -7.61 -5.45 -13.18
N ILE A 219 -8.05 -5.59 -14.44
CA ILE A 219 -8.83 -4.58 -15.16
C ILE A 219 -10.33 -4.70 -14.83
N GLY A 220 -10.88 -5.91 -14.79
CA GLY A 220 -12.30 -6.16 -14.53
C GLY A 220 -12.74 -5.75 -13.13
N GLY A 221 -11.82 -5.79 -12.16
CA GLY A 221 -12.02 -5.35 -10.79
C GLY A 221 -11.69 -3.87 -10.54
N ALA A 222 -11.22 -3.14 -11.56
CA ALA A 222 -10.69 -1.79 -11.41
C ALA A 222 -11.75 -0.82 -10.86
N LEU A 223 -11.35 -0.08 -9.83
CA LEU A 223 -12.18 0.93 -9.21
C LEU A 223 -12.19 2.20 -10.07
N TRP A 224 -13.34 2.85 -10.20
CA TRP A 224 -13.38 4.21 -10.73
C TRP A 224 -12.71 5.15 -9.73
N TRP A 225 -11.75 5.96 -10.17
CA TRP A 225 -10.96 6.82 -9.29
C TRP A 225 -11.80 7.78 -8.42
N GLU A 226 -12.97 8.26 -8.86
CA GLU A 226 -13.85 9.09 -8.02
C GLU A 226 -14.53 8.28 -6.91
N ASP A 227 -14.84 7.01 -7.16
CA ASP A 227 -15.39 6.14 -6.12
C ASP A 227 -14.37 5.90 -5.00
N LEU A 228 -13.06 5.96 -5.26
CA LEU A 228 -12.04 5.92 -4.21
C LEU A 228 -12.18 7.12 -3.24
N LEU A 229 -12.39 8.33 -3.76
CA LEU A 229 -12.58 9.53 -2.95
C LEU A 229 -13.78 9.37 -2.00
N LEU A 230 -14.90 8.89 -2.55
CA LEU A 230 -16.13 8.65 -1.79
C LEU A 230 -15.94 7.58 -0.72
N LEU A 231 -15.28 6.46 -1.07
CA LEU A 231 -15.04 5.37 -0.12
C LEU A 231 -14.09 5.79 1.01
N ALA A 232 -13.02 6.51 0.69
CA ALA A 232 -12.07 7.04 1.66
C ALA A 232 -12.76 7.98 2.66
N GLU A 233 -13.58 8.91 2.17
CA GLU A 233 -14.36 9.83 3.01
C GLU A 233 -15.33 9.09 3.93
N GLN A 234 -16.07 8.11 3.39
CA GLN A 234 -17.04 7.31 4.15
C GLN A 234 -16.40 6.46 5.24
N VAL A 235 -15.15 6.00 5.04
CA VAL A 235 -14.39 5.25 6.03
C VAL A 235 -13.77 6.17 7.08
N GLY A 236 -13.34 7.37 6.68
CA GLY A 236 -12.75 8.37 7.56
C GLY A 236 -11.31 8.76 7.24
N PHE A 237 -10.73 8.24 6.15
CA PHE A 237 -9.41 8.67 5.68
C PHE A 237 -9.40 10.13 5.24
N SER A 238 -8.21 10.73 5.21
CA SER A 238 -7.93 11.95 4.43
C SER A 238 -8.33 11.75 2.97
N PRO A 239 -8.57 12.85 2.22
CA PRO A 239 -8.69 12.77 0.77
C PRO A 239 -7.50 11.99 0.16
N PRO A 240 -7.74 10.98 -0.68
CA PRO A 240 -6.69 10.23 -1.37
C PRO A 240 -5.76 11.15 -2.16
N ARG A 241 -4.45 11.00 -1.97
CA ARG A 241 -3.45 11.81 -2.65
C ARG A 241 -2.72 10.97 -3.69
N LEU A 242 -2.79 11.39 -4.95
CA LEU A 242 -2.15 10.68 -6.06
C LEU A 242 -0.65 10.92 -6.02
N VAL A 243 0.15 9.86 -5.90
CA VAL A 243 1.62 9.93 -5.90
C VAL A 243 2.15 9.77 -7.32
N THR A 244 1.85 8.65 -7.97
CA THR A 244 2.22 8.42 -9.37
C THR A 244 1.08 7.77 -10.13
N ALA A 245 1.02 7.97 -11.44
CA ALA A 245 0.11 7.28 -12.34
C ALA A 245 0.80 6.96 -13.68
N SER A 246 0.53 5.77 -14.22
CA SER A 246 0.98 5.34 -15.54
C SER A 246 -0.18 4.76 -16.33
N LEU A 247 -0.26 5.09 -17.62
CA LEU A 247 -1.30 4.56 -18.50
C LEU A 247 -1.12 3.06 -18.72
N ILE A 248 -2.22 2.33 -18.65
CA ILE A 248 -2.29 0.91 -19.01
C ILE A 248 -2.84 0.82 -20.44
N THR A 249 -2.13 0.07 -21.28
CA THR A 249 -2.53 -0.29 -22.63
C THR A 249 -2.79 -1.79 -22.72
N VAL A 250 -3.85 -2.14 -23.45
CA VAL A 250 -4.20 -3.53 -23.72
C VAL A 250 -3.92 -3.80 -25.18
N ASP A 251 -2.93 -4.63 -25.49
CA ASP A 251 -2.46 -4.85 -26.86
C ASP A 251 -3.25 -5.96 -27.59
N ASN A 252 -4.35 -6.41 -27.01
CA ASN A 252 -5.27 -7.38 -27.60
C ASN A 252 -6.51 -6.68 -28.15
N LYS A 253 -6.74 -6.78 -29.47
CA LYS A 253 -7.84 -6.11 -30.16
C LYS A 253 -9.23 -6.55 -29.68
N GLU A 254 -9.44 -7.84 -29.42
CA GLU A 254 -10.73 -8.34 -28.92
C GLU A 254 -11.04 -7.75 -27.53
N LEU A 255 -10.02 -7.63 -26.68
CA LEU A 255 -10.17 -6.98 -25.38
C LEU A 255 -10.38 -5.48 -25.51
N GLN A 256 -9.70 -4.79 -26.44
CA GLN A 256 -9.94 -3.37 -26.71
C GLN A 256 -11.39 -3.10 -27.13
N ASP A 257 -11.97 -3.96 -27.98
CA ASP A 257 -13.36 -3.82 -28.43
C ASP A 257 -14.34 -3.94 -27.25
N ILE A 258 -14.06 -4.81 -26.27
CA ILE A 258 -14.85 -4.95 -25.03
C ILE A 258 -14.65 -3.75 -24.09
N LEU A 259 -13.42 -3.23 -24.01
CA LEU A 259 -13.08 -2.10 -23.15
C LEU A 259 -13.62 -0.76 -23.69
N GLY A 260 -13.86 -0.65 -25.00
CA GLY A 260 -14.37 0.57 -25.62
C GLY A 260 -13.51 1.79 -25.28
N GLU A 261 -14.16 2.86 -24.80
CA GLU A 261 -13.51 4.14 -24.49
C GLU A 261 -12.95 4.21 -23.05
N PHE A 262 -13.07 3.14 -22.26
CA PHE A 262 -12.53 3.15 -20.89
C PHE A 262 -11.01 3.22 -20.90
N LYS A 263 -10.47 4.20 -20.17
CA LYS A 263 -9.03 4.35 -19.95
C LYS A 263 -8.66 3.80 -18.59
N PHE A 264 -7.49 3.20 -18.51
CA PHE A 264 -6.98 2.59 -17.30
C PHE A 264 -5.62 3.18 -16.94
N VAL A 265 -5.40 3.36 -15.64
CA VAL A 265 -4.10 3.76 -15.09
C VAL A 265 -3.73 2.82 -13.96
N SER A 266 -2.45 2.49 -13.87
CA SER A 266 -1.86 2.00 -12.62
C SER A 266 -1.48 3.24 -11.81
N ALA A 267 -2.06 3.40 -10.62
CA ALA A 267 -1.84 4.58 -9.80
C ALA A 267 -1.51 4.22 -8.35
N THR A 268 -0.54 4.93 -7.80
CA THR A 268 -0.18 4.88 -6.39
C THR A 268 -0.88 6.00 -5.65
N TYR A 269 -1.65 5.66 -4.63
CA TYR A 269 -2.30 6.62 -3.74
C TYR A 269 -1.76 6.48 -2.31
N ARG A 270 -1.78 7.60 -1.60
CA ARG A 270 -1.58 7.66 -0.15
C ARG A 270 -2.79 8.26 0.55
N LEU A 271 -3.26 7.58 1.58
CA LEU A 271 -4.42 7.96 2.42
C LEU A 271 -3.97 7.91 3.87
N PHE A 272 -4.28 8.95 4.65
CA PHE A 272 -3.84 9.06 6.04
C PHE A 272 -5.02 8.99 7.01
N LYS A 273 -4.79 8.39 8.17
CA LYS A 273 -5.70 8.43 9.31
C LYS A 273 -5.33 9.62 10.20
N VAL A 274 -5.85 10.79 9.89
CA VAL A 274 -5.54 12.04 10.62
C VAL A 274 -6.81 12.75 11.08
N PRO A 275 -6.73 13.61 12.12
CA PRO A 275 -7.88 14.36 12.59
C PRO A 275 -8.45 15.26 11.50
N LYS A 276 -9.79 15.32 11.39
CA LYS A 276 -10.48 16.25 10.49
C LYS A 276 -10.49 17.66 11.08
N GLY A 277 -10.06 18.66 10.31
CA GLY A 277 -10.32 20.08 10.58
C GLY A 277 -9.58 20.72 11.76
N SER A 278 -8.43 20.19 12.17
CA SER A 278 -7.66 20.71 13.32
C SER A 278 -6.51 21.65 12.96
N THR A 279 -5.98 21.55 11.74
CA THR A 279 -4.72 22.21 11.36
C THR A 279 -4.97 23.31 10.34
N LYS A 280 -4.28 24.44 10.50
CA LYS A 280 -4.34 25.55 9.54
C LYS A 280 -3.18 25.49 8.57
N ALA A 281 -3.40 26.00 7.37
CA ALA A 281 -2.39 26.23 6.35
C ALA A 281 -1.19 26.95 6.96
N CYS A 282 0.00 26.51 6.61
CA CYS A 282 1.24 26.98 7.18
C CYS A 282 2.39 26.85 6.19
N GLN A 283 3.55 27.36 6.59
CA GLN A 283 4.79 27.14 5.86
C GLN A 283 5.53 25.97 6.50
N VAL A 284 6.07 25.11 5.65
CA VAL A 284 6.91 23.99 6.06
C VAL A 284 8.25 24.03 5.33
N ILE A 285 9.28 23.52 5.99
CA ILE A 285 10.60 23.30 5.41
C ILE A 285 10.94 21.83 5.59
N TYR A 286 11.32 21.15 4.52
CA TYR A 286 11.79 19.77 4.59
C TYR A 286 13.24 19.72 5.08
N ASN A 287 13.50 18.88 6.08
CA ASN A 287 14.78 18.84 6.77
C ASN A 287 15.85 17.96 6.07
N GLY A 288 15.46 17.15 5.08
CA GLY A 288 16.41 16.31 4.31
C GLY A 288 16.92 15.07 5.04
N SER A 289 16.18 14.58 6.05
CA SER A 289 16.60 13.46 6.91
C SER A 289 16.06 12.09 6.47
N ILE A 290 15.16 12.02 5.49
CA ILE A 290 14.57 10.76 5.05
C ILE A 290 15.52 10.05 4.07
N THR A 291 15.90 8.82 4.40
CA THR A 291 16.78 7.99 3.58
C THR A 291 16.27 7.84 2.14
N GLY A 292 17.15 8.11 1.18
CA GLY A 292 16.90 7.95 -0.25
C GLY A 292 16.15 9.10 -0.92
N VAL A 293 15.69 10.10 -0.15
CA VAL A 293 15.05 11.32 -0.65
C VAL A 293 15.62 12.56 0.03
N GLU A 294 16.90 12.50 0.43
CA GLU A 294 17.56 13.51 1.25
C GLU A 294 17.55 14.90 0.61
N ASP A 295 17.64 15.00 -0.73
CA ASP A 295 17.67 16.29 -1.43
C ASP A 295 16.25 16.83 -1.74
N SER A 296 15.32 15.92 -2.04
CA SER A 296 13.97 16.28 -2.43
C SER A 296 12.99 15.12 -2.22
N PHE A 297 11.94 15.41 -1.46
CA PHE A 297 10.85 14.49 -1.18
C PHE A 297 9.63 14.80 -2.06
N HIS A 298 9.33 13.89 -2.99
CA HIS A 298 8.11 13.91 -3.78
C HIS A 298 6.97 13.30 -2.97
N PHE A 299 6.20 14.14 -2.27
CA PHE A 299 5.13 13.68 -1.39
C PHE A 299 3.92 13.18 -2.18
N ASP A 300 3.51 13.93 -3.19
CA ASP A 300 2.44 13.57 -4.12
C ASP A 300 2.55 14.37 -5.44
N SER A 301 1.60 14.16 -6.35
CA SER A 301 1.50 14.84 -7.65
C SER A 301 1.41 16.37 -7.60
N GLN A 302 1.10 16.97 -6.45
CA GLN A 302 1.00 18.41 -6.23
C GLN A 302 2.20 18.96 -5.42
N TYR A 303 2.70 18.20 -4.45
CA TYR A 303 3.72 18.65 -3.51
C TYR A 303 5.04 17.90 -3.68
N THR A 304 6.08 18.66 -3.98
CA THR A 304 7.48 18.21 -3.90
C THR A 304 8.23 19.19 -3.01
N PHE A 305 8.84 18.67 -1.96
CA PHE A 305 9.59 19.47 -1.00
C PHE A 305 11.08 19.29 -1.26
N LYS A 306 11.80 20.39 -1.43
CA LYS A 306 13.27 20.37 -1.49
C LYS A 306 13.81 20.83 -0.14
N VAL A 307 15.00 20.36 0.20
CA VAL A 307 15.66 20.78 1.43
C VAL A 307 15.82 22.30 1.46
N ASP A 308 15.58 22.89 2.63
CA ASP A 308 15.67 24.32 2.92
C ASP A 308 14.67 25.23 2.17
N ASP A 309 13.88 24.70 1.23
CA ASP A 309 12.82 25.45 0.55
C ASP A 309 11.63 25.66 1.51
N VAL A 310 11.15 26.90 1.60
CA VAL A 310 9.93 27.25 2.34
C VAL A 310 8.73 27.03 1.44
N VAL A 311 7.89 26.04 1.78
CA VAL A 311 6.71 25.67 0.99
C VAL A 311 5.44 25.99 1.76
N GLN A 312 4.50 26.69 1.12
CA GLN A 312 3.15 26.89 1.65
C GLN A 312 2.33 25.61 1.43
N VAL A 313 1.69 25.11 2.48
CA VAL A 313 0.83 23.92 2.43
C VAL A 313 -0.57 24.26 2.92
N ASP A 314 -1.57 23.61 2.34
CA ASP A 314 -2.96 23.71 2.78
C ASP A 314 -3.20 23.03 4.15
N ASP A 315 -4.39 23.26 4.71
CA ASP A 315 -4.84 22.71 6.00
C ASP A 315 -4.68 21.18 6.08
N GLU A 316 -4.94 20.48 4.98
CA GLU A 316 -4.92 19.02 4.92
C GLU A 316 -3.49 18.49 4.95
N VAL A 317 -2.61 19.01 4.10
CA VAL A 317 -1.19 18.63 4.08
C VAL A 317 -0.51 19.05 5.38
N ALA A 318 -0.84 20.22 5.93
CA ALA A 318 -0.34 20.62 7.25
C ALA A 318 -0.75 19.61 8.34
N SER A 319 -2.01 19.14 8.33
CA SER A 319 -2.50 18.12 9.25
C SER A 319 -1.75 16.80 9.08
N ILE A 320 -1.57 16.35 7.84
CA ILE A 320 -0.87 15.10 7.54
C ILE A 320 0.59 15.16 8.00
N LEU A 321 1.31 16.21 7.60
CA LEU A 321 2.73 16.33 7.95
C LEU A 321 2.92 16.43 9.47
N SER A 322 2.04 17.12 10.19
CA SER A 322 2.19 17.32 11.65
C SER A 322 1.74 16.15 12.52
N HIS A 323 0.85 15.27 12.02
CA HIS A 323 0.27 14.18 12.81
C HIS A 323 0.74 12.78 12.37
N SER A 324 1.52 12.67 11.29
CA SER A 324 2.08 11.40 10.83
C SER A 324 3.56 11.27 11.20
N ARG A 325 4.17 10.15 10.79
CA ARG A 325 5.62 9.93 10.94
C ARG A 325 6.51 11.02 10.30
N PHE A 326 5.96 11.83 9.40
CA PHE A 326 6.69 12.94 8.78
C PHE A 326 6.88 14.15 9.72
N ALA A 327 6.28 14.17 10.92
CA ALA A 327 6.30 15.36 11.79
C ALA A 327 7.71 15.81 12.18
N GLU A 328 8.65 14.88 12.34
CA GLU A 328 10.04 15.19 12.69
C GLU A 328 10.90 15.55 11.47
N GLU A 329 10.39 15.26 10.27
CA GLU A 329 11.06 15.47 8.98
C GLU A 329 10.83 16.90 8.43
N PHE A 330 9.94 17.66 9.06
CA PHE A 330 9.56 19.00 8.65
C PHE A 330 9.66 20.01 9.79
N THR A 331 10.10 21.22 9.45
CA THR A 331 10.03 22.39 10.33
C THR A 331 8.80 23.23 9.98
N PHE A 332 7.92 23.48 10.95
CA PHE A 332 6.69 24.25 10.76
C PHE A 332 6.88 25.71 11.16
N GLN A 333 6.45 26.64 10.31
CA GLN A 333 6.48 28.08 10.55
C GLN A 333 5.05 28.65 10.58
N PRO A 334 4.73 29.52 11.55
CA PRO A 334 3.42 30.16 11.60
C PRO A 334 3.23 31.11 10.41
N PRO A 335 1.99 31.28 9.90
CA PRO A 335 1.71 32.18 8.78
C PRO A 335 2.19 33.61 9.08
N GLY A 336 3.11 34.13 8.25
CA GLY A 336 3.60 35.51 8.35
C GLY A 336 4.85 35.73 9.22
N ALA A 337 5.54 34.67 9.65
CA ALA A 337 6.85 34.81 10.30
C ALA A 337 7.91 35.31 9.30
N PRO A 338 8.78 36.27 9.67
CA PRO A 338 9.89 36.69 8.81
C PRO A 338 10.89 35.54 8.60
N CYS A 339 11.39 35.37 7.38
CA CYS A 339 12.42 34.39 7.04
C CYS A 339 13.74 34.76 7.76
N GLU A 340 14.02 34.16 8.91
CA GLU A 340 15.38 34.20 9.47
C GLU A 340 16.27 33.14 8.79
N PRO A 341 17.55 33.43 8.52
CA PRO A 341 18.45 32.45 7.91
C PRO A 341 18.66 31.26 8.86
N CYS A 342 18.34 30.05 8.40
CA CYS A 342 18.53 28.80 9.13
C CYS A 342 19.97 28.67 9.65
N ARG A 343 20.14 28.58 10.98
CA ARG A 343 21.36 28.08 11.60
C ARG A 343 21.34 26.56 11.53
N VAL A 344 22.15 26.01 10.62
CA VAL A 344 22.43 24.58 10.51
C VAL A 344 22.75 24.01 11.90
N LYS A 345 21.95 23.05 12.39
CA LYS A 345 22.32 22.27 13.57
C LYS A 345 23.50 21.36 13.20
N PRO A 346 24.58 21.30 14.00
CA PRO A 346 25.70 20.43 13.67
C PRO A 346 25.26 18.96 13.69
N LYS A 347 25.68 18.21 12.67
CA LYS A 347 25.55 16.74 12.62
C LYS A 347 26.19 16.15 13.88
N VAL A 348 25.42 15.41 14.66
CA VAL A 348 25.97 14.55 15.71
C VAL A 348 26.63 13.36 15.01
N SER A 349 27.95 13.38 14.94
CA SER A 349 28.76 12.25 14.51
C SER A 349 28.63 11.13 15.55
N VAL A 350 28.02 10.01 15.14
CA VAL A 350 28.06 8.75 15.89
C VAL A 350 29.46 8.15 15.69
N LEU A 351 30.18 7.97 16.79
CA LEU A 351 31.43 7.20 16.87
C LEU A 351 31.14 5.70 16.95
#